data_AF-A0A1B0AL36-F1
#
_entry.id   AF-A0A1B0AL36-F1
#
_cell.length_a   1.000
_cell.length_b   1.000
_cell.length_c   1.000
_cell.angle_alpha   90.00
_cell.angle_beta   90.00
_cell.angle_gamma   90.00
#
_symmetry.space_group_name_H-M   'P 1'
#
loop_
_entity.id
_entity.type
_entity.pdbx_description
1 polymer ?
#
loop_
_entity_poly.entity_id
_entity_poly.type
_entity_poly.pdbx_seq_one_letter_code
_entity_poly.pdbx_strand_id
1 'polypeptide(L)'
;MDPNWRHIIPPGQSQVISEGHCIEDCTAYAFPMDGVHIFAVMMRTHLIGKEIKLRQIRQTEELPPIVHDSNIDVAYQDFRRLTAPVRALPGDRLIAECIYDSSSRKAITLGK
;
A
#
# COMPACT_ATOMS: atom_id res chain seq x y z
N MET A 1 -18.92 1.04 -11.00
CA MET A 1 -18.14 0.36 -9.96
C MET A 1 -18.89 0.51 -8.67
N ASP A 2 -19.33 -0.61 -8.11
CA ASP A 2 -19.98 -0.63 -6.81
C ASP A 2 -18.96 -0.38 -5.71
N PRO A 3 -19.33 0.35 -4.65
CA PRO A 3 -18.41 0.63 -3.55
C PRO A 3 -17.95 -0.66 -2.85
N ASN A 4 -16.67 -0.74 -2.52
CA ASN A 4 -16.08 -1.87 -1.83
C ASN A 4 -16.40 -1.80 -0.31
N TRP A 5 -17.35 -2.60 0.12
CA TRP A 5 -17.76 -2.71 1.52
C TRP A 5 -16.76 -3.43 2.43
N ARG A 6 -15.64 -3.93 1.89
CA ARG A 6 -14.55 -4.53 2.67
C ARG A 6 -13.45 -3.53 3.04
N HIS A 7 -13.46 -2.34 2.43
CA HIS A 7 -12.54 -1.26 2.74
C HIS A 7 -13.33 -0.04 3.18
N ILE A 8 -13.42 0.17 4.49
CA ILE A 8 -14.23 1.20 5.13
C ILE A 8 -13.34 2.10 5.98
N ILE A 9 -13.42 3.40 5.76
CA ILE A 9 -12.81 4.42 6.61
C ILE A 9 -13.91 5.11 7.41
N PRO A 10 -13.95 4.96 8.75
CA PRO A 10 -14.95 5.63 9.60
C PRO A 10 -14.74 7.16 9.59
N PRO A 11 -15.81 7.96 9.81
CA PRO A 11 -15.71 9.42 9.91
C PRO A 11 -15.07 9.89 11.22
N GLY A 12 -14.56 11.12 11.21
CA GLY A 12 -14.11 11.81 12.43
C GLY A 12 -12.81 11.30 13.04
N GLN A 13 -12.04 10.47 12.34
CA GLN A 13 -10.78 9.92 12.85
C GLN A 13 -9.61 10.74 12.33
N SER A 14 -8.69 11.14 13.21
CA SER A 14 -7.43 11.79 12.81
C SER A 14 -6.49 10.83 12.08
N GLN A 15 -6.62 9.53 12.35
CA GLN A 15 -5.79 8.50 11.74
C GLN A 15 -6.57 7.19 11.61
N VAL A 16 -6.60 6.64 10.39
CA VAL A 16 -7.09 5.29 10.09
C VAL A 16 -6.05 4.59 9.23
N ILE A 17 -5.56 3.45 9.70
CA ILE A 17 -4.63 2.59 8.96
C ILE A 17 -5.45 1.58 8.17
N SER A 18 -5.21 1.48 6.87
CA SER A 18 -5.76 0.45 6.01
C SER A 18 -4.64 -0.29 5.30
N GLU A 19 -4.74 -1.61 5.26
CA GLU A 19 -3.74 -2.47 4.66
C GLU A 19 -4.36 -3.41 3.62
N GLY A 20 -3.71 -3.51 2.46
CA GLY A 20 -3.91 -4.56 1.49
C GLY A 20 -2.74 -5.53 1.52
N HIS A 21 -3.01 -6.84 1.55
CA HIS A 21 -1.99 -7.88 1.69
C HIS A 21 -1.93 -8.76 0.44
N CYS A 22 -0.73 -8.90 -0.12
CA CYS A 22 -0.37 -10.03 -0.96
C CYS A 22 0.41 -11.01 -0.09
N ILE A 23 -0.28 -12.03 0.42
CA ILE A 23 0.28 -13.01 1.37
C ILE A 23 1.29 -13.95 0.69
N GLU A 24 2.06 -14.65 1.51
CA GLU A 24 3.15 -15.55 1.12
C GLU A 24 2.70 -16.59 0.10
N ASP A 25 1.53 -17.21 0.31
CA ASP A 25 0.98 -18.20 -0.64
C ASP A 25 0.68 -17.58 -2.01
N CYS A 26 0.27 -16.30 -2.04
CA CYS A 26 -0.02 -15.59 -3.27
C CYS A 26 1.26 -15.33 -4.07
N THR A 27 2.32 -14.82 -3.43
CA THR A 27 3.61 -14.59 -4.11
C THR A 27 4.31 -15.90 -4.43
N ALA A 28 4.21 -16.92 -3.56
CA ALA A 28 4.75 -18.25 -3.80
C ALA A 28 4.16 -18.89 -5.07
N TYR A 29 2.87 -18.69 -5.30
CA TYR A 29 2.18 -19.17 -6.49
C TYR A 29 2.46 -18.30 -7.73
N ALA A 30 2.44 -16.98 -7.58
CA ALA A 30 2.42 -16.06 -8.72
C ALA A 30 3.81 -15.62 -9.22
N PHE A 31 4.84 -15.63 -8.38
CA PHE A 31 6.16 -15.11 -8.75
C PHE A 31 7.05 -16.22 -9.33
N PRO A 32 7.93 -15.89 -10.28
CA PRO A 32 8.92 -16.84 -10.78
C PRO A 32 9.96 -17.16 -9.69
N MET A 33 10.70 -18.26 -9.85
CA MET A 33 11.69 -18.72 -8.85
C MET A 33 12.77 -17.68 -8.55
N ASP A 34 13.12 -16.86 -9.54
CA ASP A 34 14.06 -15.75 -9.41
C ASP A 34 13.39 -14.44 -8.93
N GLY A 35 12.08 -14.44 -8.65
CA GLY A 35 11.34 -13.31 -8.12
C GLY A 35 11.12 -12.16 -9.11
N VAL A 36 10.47 -11.11 -8.62
CA VAL A 36 10.15 -9.91 -9.37
C VAL A 36 11.06 -8.77 -8.93
N HIS A 37 11.62 -8.06 -9.91
CA HIS A 37 12.42 -6.85 -9.67
C HIS A 37 11.52 -5.63 -9.78
N ILE A 38 11.15 -5.08 -8.63
CA ILE A 38 10.37 -3.84 -8.55
C ILE A 38 11.34 -2.68 -8.77
N PHE A 39 11.19 -1.96 -9.87
CA PHE A 39 12.06 -0.82 -10.22
C PHE A 39 11.37 0.54 -10.11
N ALA A 40 10.03 0.55 -10.04
CA ALA A 40 9.22 1.74 -9.87
C ALA A 40 7.90 1.42 -9.17
N VAL A 41 7.34 2.40 -8.45
CA VAL A 41 6.05 2.29 -7.77
C VAL A 41 5.23 3.56 -8.01
N MET A 42 3.94 3.39 -8.31
CA MET A 42 2.97 4.49 -8.30
C MET A 42 2.13 4.37 -7.03
N MET A 43 2.16 5.41 -6.21
CA MET A 43 1.40 5.50 -4.97
C MET A 43 0.20 6.41 -5.20
N ARG A 44 -1.00 5.96 -4.82
CA ARG A 44 -2.24 6.71 -5.06
C ARG A 44 -3.22 6.54 -3.91
N THR A 45 -3.68 7.67 -3.39
CA THR A 45 -4.86 7.78 -2.52
C THR A 45 -5.85 8.77 -3.12
N HIS A 46 -7.03 8.88 -2.50
CA HIS A 46 -7.94 10.00 -2.70
C HIS A 46 -7.70 11.08 -1.63
N LEU A 47 -8.57 12.09 -1.57
CA LEU A 47 -8.40 13.33 -0.79
C LEU A 47 -8.05 13.18 0.69
N ILE A 48 -8.41 12.06 1.32
CA ILE A 48 -8.17 11.84 2.76
C ILE A 48 -6.89 11.06 3.05
N GLY A 49 -6.14 10.62 2.04
CA GLY A 49 -4.86 9.93 2.24
C GLY A 49 -3.78 10.89 2.68
N LYS A 50 -2.95 10.46 3.62
CA LYS A 50 -1.82 11.23 4.18
C LYS A 50 -0.49 10.56 3.93
N GLU A 51 -0.45 9.24 4.08
CA GLU A 51 0.77 8.45 3.98
C GLU A 51 0.50 7.11 3.28
N ILE A 52 1.46 6.64 2.48
CA ILE A 52 1.48 5.30 1.89
C ILE A 52 2.84 4.67 2.14
N LYS A 53 2.83 3.38 2.50
CA LYS A 53 4.01 2.54 2.61
C LYS A 53 3.78 1.24 1.84
N LEU A 54 4.76 0.82 1.05
CA LEU A 54 4.82 -0.53 0.49
C LEU A 54 5.86 -1.32 1.27
N ARG A 55 5.39 -2.22 2.12
CA ARG A 55 6.22 -3.03 3.01
C ARG A 55 6.49 -4.38 2.37
N GLN A 56 7.65 -4.95 2.69
CA GLN A 56 8.05 -6.29 2.27
C GLN A 56 8.44 -7.08 3.51
N ILE A 57 7.81 -8.22 3.70
CA ILE A 57 8.07 -9.13 4.80
C ILE A 57 8.61 -10.42 4.20
N ARG A 58 9.78 -10.85 4.66
CA ARG A 58 10.38 -12.13 4.28
C ARG A 58 10.38 -13.03 5.50
N GLN A 59 9.59 -14.10 5.42
CA GLN A 59 9.35 -14.99 6.55
C GLN A 59 8.80 -14.19 7.75
N THR A 60 9.61 -13.98 8.80
CA THR A 60 9.21 -13.24 10.02
C THR A 60 9.83 -11.84 10.09
N GLU A 61 10.65 -11.44 9.12
CA GLU A 61 11.38 -10.17 9.13
C GLU A 61 10.73 -9.15 8.19
N GLU A 62 10.43 -7.95 8.71
CA GLU A 62 10.09 -6.81 7.86
C GLU A 62 11.39 -6.20 7.32
N LEU A 63 11.58 -6.30 6.01
CA LEU A 63 12.68 -5.66 5.30
C LEU A 63 12.42 -4.15 5.19
N PRO A 64 13.43 -3.33 4.83
CA PRO A 64 13.20 -1.92 4.54
C PRO A 64 12.03 -1.75 3.55
N PRO A 65 11.13 -0.78 3.78
CA PRO A 65 10.01 -0.55 2.88
C PRO A 65 10.50 -0.29 1.46
N ILE A 66 9.80 -0.86 0.48
CA ILE A 66 10.07 -0.64 -0.93
C ILE A 66 9.86 0.84 -1.26
N VAL A 67 8.77 1.43 -0.75
CA VAL A 67 8.52 2.87 -0.77
C VAL A 67 7.83 3.31 0.50
N HIS A 68 8.07 4.56 0.88
CA HIS A 68 7.39 5.23 1.97
C HIS A 68 7.24 6.71 1.61
N ASP A 69 6.01 7.19 1.56
CA ASP A 69 5.68 8.61 1.39
C ASP A 69 4.76 9.04 2.52
N SER A 70 5.29 9.84 3.44
CA SER A 70 4.57 10.39 4.59
C SER A 70 3.90 11.74 4.33
N ASN A 71 4.00 12.27 3.10
CA ASN A 71 3.41 13.55 2.73
C ASN A 71 2.88 13.50 1.30
N ILE A 72 1.88 12.66 1.08
CA ILE A 72 1.31 12.47 -0.24
C ILE A 72 0.58 13.71 -0.72
N ASP A 73 0.93 14.14 -1.93
CA ASP A 73 0.11 15.04 -2.73
C ASP A 73 -0.82 14.22 -3.63
N VAL A 74 -2.11 14.25 -3.32
CA VAL A 74 -3.15 13.53 -4.08
C VAL A 74 -3.27 14.00 -5.53
N ALA A 75 -2.80 15.22 -5.85
CA ALA A 75 -2.78 15.78 -7.19
C ALA A 75 -1.55 15.32 -8.00
N TYR A 76 -0.50 14.81 -7.34
CA TYR A 76 0.72 14.34 -7.98
C TYR A 76 0.79 12.81 -7.97
N GLN A 77 0.39 12.21 -9.10
CA GLN A 77 0.35 10.75 -9.28
C GLN A 77 1.28 10.34 -10.42
N ASP A 78 2.50 9.93 -10.08
CA ASP A 78 3.50 9.51 -11.05
C ASP A 78 4.25 8.26 -10.56
N PHE A 79 4.86 7.53 -11.48
CA PHE A 79 5.77 6.44 -11.16
C PHE A 79 7.06 7.00 -10.57
N ARG A 80 7.33 6.65 -9.31
CA ARG A 80 8.62 6.93 -8.68
C ARG A 80 9.55 5.77 -8.93
N ARG A 81 10.63 6.03 -9.68
CA ARG A 81 11.71 5.07 -9.89
C ARG A 81 12.51 4.89 -8.60
N LEU A 82 12.78 3.65 -8.23
CA LEU A 82 13.61 3.33 -7.07
C LEU A 82 15.09 3.56 -7.41
N THR A 83 15.86 4.02 -6.43
CA THR A 83 17.32 4.21 -6.57
C THR A 83 18.01 2.91 -6.97
N ALA A 84 17.54 1.79 -6.42
CA ALA A 84 17.92 0.45 -6.83
C ALA A 84 16.66 -0.44 -6.89
N PRO A 85 16.56 -1.37 -7.87
CA PRO A 85 15.45 -2.32 -7.90
C PRO A 85 15.41 -3.17 -6.63
N VAL A 86 14.22 -3.34 -6.07
CA VAL A 86 13.98 -4.22 -4.90
C VAL A 86 13.43 -5.55 -5.40
N ARG A 87 13.98 -6.65 -4.89
CA ARG A 87 13.60 -8.00 -5.31
C ARG A 87 12.59 -8.61 -4.35
N ALA A 88 11.40 -8.89 -4.86
CA ALA A 88 10.37 -9.64 -4.16
C ALA A 88 10.39 -11.10 -4.62
N LEU A 89 10.59 -12.02 -3.68
CA LEU A 89 10.74 -13.46 -3.94
C LEU A 89 9.42 -14.22 -3.72
N PRO A 90 9.25 -15.40 -4.31
CA PRO A 90 8.20 -16.33 -3.92
C PRO A 90 8.21 -16.57 -2.40
N GLY A 91 7.06 -16.42 -1.74
CA GLY A 91 6.93 -16.55 -0.28
C GLY A 91 7.17 -15.27 0.51
N ASP A 92 7.52 -14.15 -0.13
CA ASP A 92 7.50 -12.84 0.53
C ASP A 92 6.04 -12.35 0.66
N ARG A 93 5.72 -11.65 1.75
CA ARG A 93 4.45 -10.92 1.89
C ARG A 93 4.67 -9.45 1.54
N LEU A 94 3.82 -8.91 0.67
CA LEU A 94 3.81 -7.49 0.32
C LEU A 94 2.57 -6.83 0.95
N ILE A 95 2.79 -5.74 1.67
CA ILE A 95 1.70 -5.01 2.35
C ILE A 95 1.67 -3.57 1.82
N ALA A 96 0.56 -3.21 1.20
CA ALA A 96 0.26 -1.83 0.87
C ALA A 96 -0.49 -1.20 2.04
N GLU A 97 0.16 -0.33 2.77
CA GLU A 97 -0.38 0.38 3.93
C GLU A 97 -0.70 1.83 3.52
N CYS A 98 -1.91 2.27 3.83
CA CYS A 98 -2.38 3.63 3.60
C CYS A 98 -2.91 4.21 4.91
N ILE A 99 -2.46 5.41 5.25
CA ILE A 99 -2.94 6.14 6.41
C ILE A 99 -3.85 7.27 5.93
N TYR A 100 -5.05 7.31 6.50
CA TYR A 100 -6.09 8.29 6.16
C TYR A 100 -6.43 9.19 7.34
N ASP A 101 -6.72 10.46 7.06
CA ASP A 101 -7.31 11.42 7.99
C ASP A 101 -8.75 11.72 7.56
N SER A 102 -9.71 11.22 8.32
CA SER A 102 -11.13 11.39 8.09
C SER A 102 -11.78 12.37 9.06
N SER A 103 -11.00 13.20 9.78
CA SER A 103 -11.49 14.19 10.76
C SER A 103 -12.54 15.14 10.17
N SER A 104 -12.39 15.50 8.89
CA SER A 104 -13.32 16.36 8.16
C SER A 104 -14.56 15.65 7.61
N ARG A 105 -14.63 14.31 7.68
CA ARG A 105 -15.71 13.51 7.08
C ARG A 105 -16.83 13.31 8.11
N LYS A 106 -18.08 13.51 7.67
CA LYS A 106 -19.30 13.31 8.49
C LYS A 106 -19.93 11.92 8.33
N ALA A 107 -19.52 11.18 7.30
CA ALA A 107 -20.03 9.85 6.97
C ALA A 107 -18.86 8.93 6.59
N ILE A 108 -19.13 7.62 6.59
CA ILE A 108 -18.16 6.61 6.18
C ILE A 108 -17.65 6.90 4.76
N THR A 109 -16.37 6.60 4.54
CA THR A 109 -15.77 6.61 3.19
C THR A 109 -15.47 5.17 2.79
N LEU A 110 -15.95 4.77 1.61
CA LEU A 110 -15.77 3.42 1.07
C LEU A 110 -14.69 3.41 0.00
N GLY A 111 -13.94 2.31 -0.08
CA GLY A 111 -13.04 2.04 -1.20
C GLY A 111 -13.79 2.00 -2.52
N LYS A 112 -13.17 2.51 -3.58
CA LYS A 112 -13.67 2.41 -4.96
C LYS A 112 -12.77 1.50 -5.77
#